data_AF-A0A969GJS1-F1
#
_entry.id   AF-A0A969GJS1-F1
#
_cell.length_a   1.000
_cell.length_b   1.000
_cell.length_c   1.000
_cell.angle_alpha   90.00
_cell.angle_beta   90.00
_cell.angle_gamma   90.00
#
_symmetry.space_group_name_H-M   'P 1'
#
loop_
_entity.id
_entity.type
_entity.pdbx_description
1 polymer ?
#
loop_
_entity_poly.entity_id
_entity_poly.type
_entity_poly.pdbx_seq_one_letter_code
_entity_poly.pdbx_strand_id
1 'polypeptide(L)'
;MLREYLQKHVTLKRIHQFDPAELQFDDALVSSCVVTYVKRLPSKSVPFEFSFGGTLDEPKQMRLVDSESLSPAKKWFYALAESQSNDKLEGIRLGDIFDVKRGIATGANGYFIVDKTIIDEYSIPDQFLKPILPSPRYIRSTALKQIWTVFQR
;
A
#
# COMPACT_ATOMS: atom_id res chain seq x y z
N MET A 1 3.37 -16.50 -2.15
CA MET A 1 4.01 -16.96 -3.39
C MET A 1 5.45 -16.43 -3.53
N LEU A 2 5.72 -15.14 -3.83
CA LEU A 2 7.11 -14.68 -4.06
C LEU A 2 8.02 -14.76 -2.82
N ARG A 3 7.57 -14.27 -1.66
CA ARG A 3 8.37 -14.31 -0.41
C ARG A 3 8.74 -15.74 0.00
N GLU A 4 7.79 -16.65 -0.13
CA GLU A 4 8.03 -18.07 0.15
C GLU A 4 9.04 -18.68 -0.82
N TYR A 5 8.96 -18.32 -2.11
CA TYR A 5 9.98 -18.72 -3.10
C TYR A 5 11.37 -18.23 -2.71
N LEU A 6 11.49 -16.95 -2.38
CA LEU A 6 12.76 -16.32 -2.00
C LEU A 6 13.36 -16.91 -0.72
N GLN A 7 12.52 -17.42 0.19
CA GLN A 7 12.96 -18.03 1.45
C GLN A 7 13.32 -19.52 1.31
N LYS A 8 12.56 -20.29 0.52
CA LYS A 8 12.65 -21.77 0.50
C LYS A 8 13.41 -22.33 -0.70
N HIS A 9 13.45 -21.61 -1.83
CA HIS A 9 13.90 -22.16 -3.11
C HIS A 9 15.20 -21.54 -3.65
N VAL A 10 15.65 -20.43 -3.06
CA VAL A 10 16.87 -19.73 -3.46
C VAL A 10 17.67 -19.31 -2.23
N THR A 11 18.95 -19.03 -2.43
CA THR A 11 19.81 -18.47 -1.38
C THR A 11 19.75 -16.97 -1.51
N LEU A 12 18.95 -16.33 -0.68
CA LEU A 12 18.83 -14.87 -0.64
C LEU A 12 20.17 -14.24 -0.24
N LYS A 13 20.58 -13.18 -0.94
CA LYS A 13 21.83 -12.47 -0.67
C LYS A 13 21.57 -11.07 -0.17
N ARG A 14 20.69 -10.34 -0.86
CA ARG A 14 20.39 -8.95 -0.53
C ARG A 14 18.96 -8.58 -0.90
N ILE A 15 18.34 -7.77 -0.05
CA ILE A 15 17.14 -7.00 -0.38
C ILE A 15 17.48 -5.53 -0.09
N HIS A 16 17.45 -4.69 -1.12
CA HIS A 16 17.59 -3.25 -1.00
C HIS A 16 16.25 -2.58 -1.29
N GLN A 17 15.71 -1.85 -0.33
CA GLN A 17 14.45 -1.12 -0.46
C GLN A 17 14.75 0.37 -0.59
N PHE A 18 14.34 1.00 -1.69
CA PHE A 18 14.47 2.44 -1.82
C PHE A 18 13.48 3.17 -0.91
N ASP A 19 13.85 4.37 -0.48
CA ASP A 19 12.98 5.26 0.27
C ASP A 19 11.82 5.70 -0.65
N PRO A 20 10.55 5.38 -0.33
CA PRO A 20 9.42 5.81 -1.16
C PRO A 20 9.25 7.33 -1.23
N ALA A 21 9.84 8.09 -0.31
CA ALA A 21 9.87 9.55 -0.35
C ALA A 21 10.88 10.10 -1.36
N GLU A 22 11.87 9.29 -1.77
CA GLU A 22 12.85 9.64 -2.79
C GLU A 22 12.41 9.00 -4.11
N LEU A 23 11.93 9.81 -5.05
CA LEU A 23 11.55 9.32 -6.38
C LEU A 23 12.73 8.62 -7.05
N GLN A 24 12.58 7.32 -7.28
CA GLN A 24 13.52 6.53 -8.11
C GLN A 24 13.06 6.45 -9.56
N PHE A 25 11.76 6.64 -9.80
CA PHE A 25 11.13 6.60 -11.11
C PHE A 25 10.12 7.73 -11.18
N ASP A 26 10.38 8.73 -12.02
CA ASP A 26 9.60 9.97 -12.08
C ASP A 26 8.13 9.75 -12.46
N ASP A 27 7.83 8.65 -13.15
CA ASP A 27 6.50 8.34 -13.67
C ASP A 27 5.68 7.42 -12.73
N ALA A 28 6.19 7.07 -11.55
CA ALA A 28 5.52 6.12 -10.67
C ALA A 28 5.72 6.39 -9.16
N LEU A 29 4.62 6.67 -8.46
CA LEU A 29 4.54 6.66 -7.00
C LEU A 29 4.46 5.21 -6.49
N VAL A 30 5.56 4.47 -6.60
CA VAL A 30 5.66 3.08 -6.16
C VAL A 30 6.85 2.87 -5.24
N SER A 31 6.67 2.02 -4.23
CA SER A 31 7.79 1.51 -3.43
C SER A 31 8.57 0.50 -4.27
N SER A 32 9.85 0.78 -4.51
CA SER A 32 10.73 -0.07 -5.35
C SER A 32 11.79 -0.76 -4.51
N CYS A 33 12.16 -1.98 -4.90
CA CYS A 33 13.25 -2.72 -4.25
C CYS A 33 14.04 -3.56 -5.26
N VAL A 34 15.31 -3.83 -4.93
CA VAL A 34 16.17 -4.77 -5.65
C VAL A 34 16.39 -5.99 -4.78
N VAL A 35 16.19 -7.17 -5.36
CA VAL A 35 16.40 -8.46 -4.69
C VAL A 35 17.49 -9.22 -5.43
N THR A 36 18.58 -9.55 -4.72
CA THR A 36 19.67 -10.35 -5.23
C THR A 36 19.68 -11.71 -4.54
N TYR A 37 19.71 -12.78 -5.33
CA TYR A 37 19.75 -14.15 -4.84
C TYR A 37 20.57 -15.04 -5.76
N VAL A 38 21.04 -16.17 -5.23
CA VAL A 38 21.65 -17.24 -6.01
C VAL A 38 20.62 -18.35 -6.18
N LYS A 39 20.46 -18.87 -7.41
CA LYS A 39 19.54 -19.96 -7.75
C LYS A 39 20.08 -21.31 -7.24
N ARG A 40 20.13 -21.45 -5.92
CA ARG A 40 20.54 -22.64 -5.18
C ARG A 40 19.72 -22.69 -3.90
N LEU A 41 19.31 -23.89 -3.48
CA LEU A 41 18.62 -24.07 -2.20
C LEU A 41 19.43 -23.45 -1.04
N PRO A 42 18.77 -22.79 -0.08
CA PRO A 42 19.45 -22.21 1.06
C PRO A 42 20.07 -23.32 1.91
N SER A 43 21.41 -23.32 2.01
CA SER A 43 22.12 -24.08 3.02
C SER A 43 21.96 -23.37 4.37
N LYS A 44 21.41 -24.05 5.38
CA LYS A 44 21.25 -23.66 6.81
C LYS A 44 21.47 -22.18 7.19
N SER A 45 20.44 -21.52 7.73
CA SER A 45 20.43 -20.17 8.35
C SER A 45 21.56 -19.20 7.95
N VAL A 46 21.84 -19.06 6.65
CA VAL A 46 22.76 -18.02 6.18
C VAL A 46 22.00 -16.69 6.25
N PRO A 47 22.50 -15.72 7.02
CA PRO A 47 21.89 -14.40 7.03
C PRO A 47 22.08 -13.73 5.66
N PHE A 48 21.10 -12.93 5.27
CA PHE A 48 21.17 -12.10 4.07
C PHE A 48 21.14 -10.63 4.45
N GLU A 49 21.60 -9.76 3.56
CA GLU A 49 21.62 -8.33 3.81
C GLU A 49 20.27 -7.69 3.49
N PHE A 50 19.72 -6.94 4.44
CA PHE A 50 18.59 -6.04 4.20
C PHE A 50 19.10 -4.61 4.31
N SER A 51 18.84 -3.78 3.29
CA SER A 51 19.23 -2.37 3.29
C SER A 51 18.08 -1.45 2.85
N PHE A 52 18.13 -0.19 3.27
CA PHE A 52 17.09 0.80 2.99
C PHE A 52 17.63 2.21 2.72
N GLY A 53 17.00 2.87 1.75
CA GLY A 53 17.29 4.27 1.37
C GLY A 53 18.67 4.46 0.76
N GLY A 54 18.93 5.64 0.18
CA GLY A 54 20.20 5.89 -0.51
C GLY A 54 20.33 5.06 -1.78
N THR A 55 21.55 4.67 -2.14
CA THR A 55 21.84 3.85 -3.33
C THR A 55 22.12 2.41 -2.94
N LEU A 56 22.28 1.53 -3.94
CA LEU A 56 22.72 0.16 -3.67
C LEU A 56 24.12 0.12 -3.06
N ASP A 57 25.04 0.99 -3.45
CA ASP A 57 26.41 0.94 -2.96
C ASP A 57 26.55 1.66 -1.61
N GLU A 58 25.75 2.71 -1.40
CA GLU A 58 25.75 3.54 -0.20
C GLU A 58 24.34 3.62 0.41
N PRO A 59 23.85 2.53 1.04
CA PRO A 59 22.54 2.54 1.66
C PRO A 59 22.53 3.36 2.96
N LYS A 60 21.41 4.02 3.27
CA LYS A 60 21.27 4.78 4.53
C LYS A 60 21.21 3.87 5.76
N GLN A 61 20.61 2.70 5.62
CA GLN A 61 20.50 1.69 6.67
C GLN A 61 20.81 0.31 6.11
N MET A 62 21.46 -0.54 6.91
CA MET A 62 21.81 -1.91 6.54
C MET A 62 21.81 -2.81 7.78
N ARG A 63 21.30 -4.04 7.63
CA ARG A 63 21.26 -5.06 8.67
C ARG A 63 21.36 -6.46 8.07
N LEU A 64 22.03 -7.37 8.76
CA LEU A 64 21.97 -8.80 8.47
C LEU A 64 20.74 -9.42 9.12
N VAL A 65 19.96 -10.16 8.33
CA VAL A 65 18.69 -10.77 8.75
C VAL A 65 18.76 -12.27 8.50
N ASP A 66 18.39 -13.06 9.50
CA ASP A 66 18.30 -14.50 9.35
C ASP A 66 17.11 -14.85 8.44
N SER A 67 17.37 -15.69 7.44
CA SER A 67 16.32 -16.14 6.51
C SER A 67 15.20 -16.89 7.25
N GLU A 68 15.50 -17.54 8.37
CA GLU A 68 14.53 -18.30 9.18
C GLU A 68 13.66 -17.40 10.06
N SER A 69 14.14 -16.21 10.45
CA SER A 69 13.36 -15.27 11.27
C SER A 69 12.26 -14.55 10.47
N LEU A 70 12.30 -14.63 9.14
CA LEU A 70 11.29 -14.04 8.27
C LEU A 70 10.05 -14.94 8.16
N SER A 71 8.89 -14.37 8.42
CA SER A 71 7.62 -14.99 8.06
C SER A 71 7.20 -14.52 6.65
N PRO A 72 6.93 -15.43 5.69
CA PRO A 72 6.34 -15.05 4.40
C PRO A 72 5.00 -14.33 4.52
N ALA A 73 4.26 -14.57 5.60
CA ALA A 73 2.96 -13.96 5.87
C ALA A 73 3.07 -12.50 6.33
N LYS A 74 4.24 -12.07 6.86
CA LYS A 74 4.47 -10.70 7.31
C LYS A 74 5.17 -9.88 6.22
N LYS A 75 4.95 -8.56 6.22
CA LYS A 75 5.75 -7.66 5.38
C LYS A 75 7.19 -7.65 5.89
N TRP A 76 8.14 -8.01 5.03
CA TRP A 76 9.57 -8.02 5.38
C TRP A 76 10.16 -6.63 5.60
N PHE A 77 9.43 -5.58 5.21
CA PHE A 77 9.79 -4.17 5.44
C PHE A 77 10.10 -3.85 6.91
N TYR A 78 9.47 -4.57 7.86
CA TYR A 78 9.73 -4.39 9.29
C TYR A 78 11.05 -5.00 9.77
N ALA A 79 11.85 -5.61 8.90
CA ALA A 79 13.15 -6.17 9.31
C ALA A 79 14.18 -5.09 9.72
N LEU A 80 13.99 -3.84 9.27
CA LEU A 80 14.80 -2.69 9.68
C LEU A 80 14.15 -1.82 10.75
N ALA A 81 12.81 -1.78 10.79
CA ALA A 81 12.09 -1.07 11.84
C ALA A 81 12.28 -1.87 13.14
N GLU A 82 13.01 -1.29 14.11
CA GLU A 82 13.12 -1.84 15.45
C GLU A 82 11.73 -2.25 15.94
N SER A 83 11.59 -3.55 16.22
CA SER A 83 10.60 -4.16 17.11
C SER A 83 9.33 -3.33 17.33
N GLN A 84 8.52 -3.16 16.29
CA GLN A 84 7.09 -2.95 16.53
C GLN A 84 6.59 -4.33 16.97
N SER A 85 6.55 -4.51 18.28
CA SER A 85 5.96 -5.67 18.95
C SER A 85 4.71 -6.07 18.18
N ASN A 86 4.69 -7.32 17.69
CA ASN A 86 3.45 -7.95 17.22
C ASN A 86 2.57 -8.36 18.41
N ASP A 87 2.77 -7.73 19.57
CA ASP A 87 1.75 -7.73 20.59
C ASP A 87 0.53 -7.14 19.91
N LYS A 88 -0.48 -7.98 19.71
CA LYS A 88 -1.83 -7.48 19.50
C LYS A 88 -1.99 -6.43 20.59
N LEU A 89 -2.02 -5.15 20.21
CA LEU A 89 -2.41 -4.10 21.12
C LEU A 89 -3.73 -4.57 21.73
N GLU A 90 -3.70 -4.95 23.01
CA GLU A 90 -4.91 -5.28 23.75
C GLU A 90 -5.70 -3.98 23.81
N GLY A 91 -6.69 -3.88 22.94
CA GLY A 91 -7.40 -2.64 22.68
C GLY A 91 -8.62 -2.91 21.82
N ILE A 92 -9.60 -2.03 21.98
CA ILE A 92 -10.85 -2.08 21.23
C ILE A 92 -10.53 -1.80 19.76
N ARG A 93 -11.03 -2.66 18.86
CA ARG A 93 -10.83 -2.48 17.42
C ARG A 93 -11.80 -1.44 16.90
N LEU A 94 -11.42 -0.77 15.82
CA LEU A 94 -12.31 0.18 15.15
C LEU A 94 -13.65 -0.48 14.75
N GLY A 95 -13.62 -1.75 14.33
CA GLY A 95 -14.81 -2.52 13.96
C GLY A 95 -15.71 -2.92 15.14
N ASP A 96 -15.23 -2.79 16.38
CA ASP A 96 -16.05 -3.04 17.57
C ASP A 96 -16.91 -1.82 17.94
N ILE A 97 -16.53 -0.62 17.47
CA ILE A 97 -17.21 0.66 17.75
C ILE A 97 -17.94 1.21 16.51
N PHE A 98 -17.43 0.96 15.31
CA PHE A 98 -17.93 1.54 14.07
C PHE A 98 -18.25 0.48 13.01
N ASP A 99 -19.33 0.72 12.24
CA ASP A 99 -19.60 0.00 11.00
C ASP A 99 -18.72 0.56 9.88
N VAL A 100 -17.72 -0.20 9.45
CA VAL A 100 -16.74 0.21 8.45
C VAL A 100 -17.10 -0.37 7.08
N LYS A 101 -17.43 0.51 6.13
CA LYS A 101 -17.73 0.16 4.74
C LYS A 101 -16.72 0.78 3.79
N ARG A 102 -16.44 0.08 2.68
CA ARG A 102 -15.62 0.66 1.60
C ARG A 102 -16.44 1.68 0.81
N GLY A 103 -15.77 2.70 0.29
CA GLY A 103 -16.35 3.60 -0.69
C GLY A 103 -16.75 2.87 -1.98
N ILE A 104 -17.69 3.45 -2.72
CA ILE A 104 -18.18 2.90 -3.99
C ILE A 104 -17.07 3.00 -5.04
N ALA A 105 -16.79 1.90 -5.74
CA ALA A 105 -15.87 1.88 -6.88
C ALA A 105 -16.68 1.53 -8.14
N THR A 106 -16.85 2.50 -9.05
CA THR A 106 -17.68 2.32 -10.25
C THR A 106 -16.86 1.93 -11.48
N GLY A 107 -15.52 1.96 -11.41
CA GLY A 107 -14.62 1.66 -12.54
C GLY A 107 -14.60 2.74 -13.64
N ALA A 108 -15.63 3.60 -13.70
CA ALA A 108 -15.78 4.70 -14.64
C ALA A 108 -16.23 5.98 -13.91
N ASN A 109 -15.41 6.43 -12.95
CA ASN A 109 -15.75 7.59 -12.11
C ASN A 109 -16.12 8.85 -12.92
N GLY A 110 -15.48 9.08 -14.08
CA GLY A 110 -15.79 10.23 -14.93
C GLY A 110 -17.16 10.18 -15.61
N TYR A 111 -17.79 9.01 -15.68
CA TYR A 111 -19.14 8.85 -16.22
C TYR A 111 -20.20 8.98 -15.12
N PHE A 112 -19.95 8.39 -13.96
CA PHE A 112 -20.95 8.32 -12.88
C PHE A 112 -20.91 9.50 -11.92
N ILE A 113 -19.80 10.23 -11.82
CA ILE A 113 -19.68 11.41 -10.96
C ILE A 113 -19.97 12.62 -11.82
N VAL A 114 -21.06 13.31 -11.50
CA VAL A 114 -21.56 14.45 -12.27
C VAL A 114 -21.60 15.68 -11.37
N ASP A 115 -21.33 16.84 -11.96
CA ASP A 115 -21.55 18.12 -11.30
C ASP A 115 -22.92 18.70 -11.68
N LYS A 116 -23.23 19.86 -11.11
CA LYS A 116 -24.53 20.51 -11.31
C LYS A 116 -24.76 20.92 -12.78
N THR A 117 -23.70 21.23 -13.52
CA THR A 117 -23.83 21.66 -14.92
C THR A 117 -24.35 20.51 -15.80
N ILE A 118 -23.82 19.29 -15.61
CA ILE A 118 -24.28 18.08 -16.30
C ILE A 118 -25.70 17.71 -15.87
N ILE A 119 -26.02 17.84 -14.58
CA ILE A 119 -27.37 17.58 -14.07
C ILE A 119 -28.40 18.48 -14.75
N ASP A 120 -28.10 19.78 -14.84
CA ASP A 120 -28.99 20.77 -15.43
C ASP A 120 -29.10 20.58 -16.97
N GLU A 121 -27.97 20.31 -17.65
CA GLU A 121 -27.93 20.10 -19.11
C GLU A 121 -28.78 18.91 -19.56
N TYR A 122 -28.67 17.77 -18.87
CA TYR A 122 -29.40 16.55 -19.21
C TYR A 122 -30.72 16.40 -18.45
N SER A 123 -31.09 17.39 -17.62
CA SER A 123 -32.29 17.35 -16.78
C SER A 123 -32.41 16.04 -16.00
N ILE A 124 -31.31 15.63 -15.35
CA ILE A 124 -31.23 14.35 -14.65
C ILE A 124 -32.15 14.38 -13.42
N PRO A 125 -33.15 13.48 -13.32
CA PRO A 125 -34.05 13.48 -12.17
C PRO A 125 -33.34 13.17 -10.85
N ASP A 126 -33.71 13.89 -9.79
CA ASP A 126 -33.12 13.76 -8.44
C ASP A 126 -33.15 12.34 -7.88
N GLN A 127 -34.14 11.52 -8.26
CA GLN A 127 -34.23 10.12 -7.84
C GLN A 127 -33.04 9.27 -8.28
N PHE A 128 -32.31 9.70 -9.32
CA PHE A 128 -31.10 9.04 -9.81
C PHE A 128 -29.82 9.67 -9.24
N LEU A 129 -29.93 10.75 -8.46
CA LEU A 129 -28.78 11.48 -7.91
C LEU A 129 -28.57 11.11 -6.45
N LYS A 130 -27.33 10.76 -6.11
CA LYS A 130 -26.91 10.52 -4.73
C LYS A 130 -25.72 11.41 -4.37
N PRO A 131 -25.76 12.15 -3.25
CA PRO A 131 -24.62 12.93 -2.81
C PRO A 131 -23.48 12.00 -2.37
N ILE A 132 -22.26 12.34 -2.81
CA ILE A 132 -21.02 11.63 -2.49
C ILE A 132 -19.95 12.61 -2.02
N LEU A 133 -18.95 12.06 -1.32
CA LEU A 133 -17.74 12.78 -1.00
C LEU A 133 -16.68 12.54 -2.09
N PRO A 134 -15.90 13.58 -2.46
CA PRO A 134 -14.77 13.40 -3.35
C PRO A 134 -13.69 12.50 -2.73
N SER A 135 -12.77 12.06 -3.57
CA SER A 135 -11.55 11.40 -3.10
C SER A 135 -10.87 12.22 -1.99
N PRO A 136 -10.38 11.59 -0.91
CA PRO A 136 -9.73 12.27 0.21
C PRO A 136 -8.61 13.24 -0.22
N ARG A 137 -7.96 12.98 -1.36
CA ARG A 137 -6.91 13.83 -1.95
C ARG A 137 -7.38 15.26 -2.26
N TYR A 138 -8.68 15.46 -2.45
CA TYR A 138 -9.28 16.76 -2.76
C TYR A 138 -9.94 17.43 -1.54
N ILE A 139 -9.94 16.76 -0.37
CA ILE A 139 -10.51 17.30 0.86
C ILE A 139 -9.43 18.11 1.58
N ARG A 140 -9.52 19.45 1.49
CA ARG A 140 -8.56 20.39 2.11
C ARG A 140 -9.09 21.06 3.39
N SER A 141 -10.33 20.78 3.77
CA SER A 141 -11.00 21.40 4.92
C SER A 141 -11.95 20.40 5.57
N THR A 142 -12.25 20.63 6.85
CA THR A 142 -13.25 19.90 7.63
C THR A 142 -14.67 20.15 7.13
N ALA A 143 -14.90 21.26 6.39
CA ALA A 143 -16.16 21.53 5.72
C ALA A 143 -16.19 20.85 4.34
N LEU A 144 -17.11 19.89 4.17
CA LEU A 144 -17.20 19.06 2.97
C LEU A 144 -18.12 19.72 1.93
N LYS A 145 -17.62 19.93 0.71
CA LYS A 145 -18.45 20.27 -0.45
C LYS A 145 -19.03 18.98 -1.05
N GLN A 146 -20.35 18.92 -1.19
CA GLN A 146 -21.04 17.77 -1.79
C GLN A 146 -20.85 17.75 -3.31
N ILE A 147 -20.66 16.55 -3.85
CA ILE A 147 -20.69 16.24 -5.30
C ILE A 147 -21.75 15.16 -5.51
N TRP A 148 -22.24 14.98 -6.74
CA TRP A 148 -23.31 14.05 -7.04
C TRP A 148 -22.80 12.85 -7.85
N THR A 149 -23.43 11.70 -7.65
CA THR A 149 -23.27 10.54 -8.53
C THR A 149 -24.61 10.12 -9.10
N VAL A 150 -24.62 9.69 -10.36
CA VAL A 150 -25.79 9.07 -10.99
C VAL A 150 -25.80 7.59 -10.63
N PHE A 151 -26.81 7.15 -9.91
CA PHE A 151 -27.00 5.75 -9.56
C PHE A 151 -28.13 5.18 -10.42
N GLN A 152 -27.80 4.29 -11.36
CA GLN A 152 -28.80 3.42 -11.98
C GLN A 152 -28.86 2.14 -11.15
N ARG A 153 -30.04 1.87 -10.57
CA ARG A 153 -30.41 0.55 -10.07
C ARG A 153 -31.26 -0.15 -11.11
#